data_AF-A0A7C7WMG9-F1
#
_entry.id   AF-A0A7C7WMG9-F1
#
_cell.length_a   1.000
_cell.length_b   1.000
_cell.length_c   1.000
_cell.angle_alpha   90.00
_cell.angle_beta   90.00
_cell.angle_gamma   90.00
#
_symmetry.space_group_name_H-M   'P 1'
#
loop_
_entity.id
_entity.type
_entity.pdbx_description
1 polymer ?
#
loop_
_entity_poly.entity_id
_entity_poly.type
_entity_poly.pdbx_seq_one_letter_code
_entity_poly.pdbx_strand_id
1 'polypeptide(L)'
;MTFSELRIIVVVYLSVLIPIILLLTLKRRNELPTSTLKIYIFSFLICALGWELWFTYGWISGDPVDIRRSEILNYFIPKNINWLMNALGDAGTVCLGGLFITSKLLAKEQSILDGWSWKVFLVLLIWCVGQNIFVEMFLYYDQLAVGKSLSWAPLAPTGPWFNPVLFEFNDRAITLQSQIPWLLMTPILYKLSIYLHNKN
;
A
#
# COMPACT_ATOMS: atom_id res chain seq x y z
N MET A 1 14.14 -14.42 -17.66
CA MET A 1 12.94 -14.02 -16.89
C MET A 1 12.32 -15.27 -16.32
N THR A 2 12.24 -15.35 -15.00
CA THR A 2 11.64 -16.47 -14.27
C THR A 2 10.13 -16.29 -14.12
N PHE A 3 9.42 -17.35 -13.73
CA PHE A 3 8.00 -17.27 -13.42
C PHE A 3 7.70 -16.29 -12.27
N SER A 4 8.55 -16.27 -11.24
CA SER A 4 8.42 -15.33 -10.11
C SER A 4 8.53 -13.88 -10.55
N GLU A 5 9.50 -13.56 -11.42
CA GLU A 5 9.68 -12.20 -11.95
C GLU A 5 8.48 -11.77 -12.80
N LEU A 6 7.97 -12.66 -13.67
CA LEU A 6 6.79 -12.37 -14.49
C LEU A 6 5.55 -12.14 -13.61
N ARG A 7 5.34 -12.99 -12.60
CA ARG A 7 4.23 -12.85 -11.65
C ARG A 7 4.27 -11.48 -10.96
N ILE A 8 5.44 -11.08 -10.47
CA ILE A 8 5.63 -9.77 -9.84
C ILE A 8 5.23 -8.65 -10.80
N ILE A 9 5.76 -8.67 -12.02
CA ILE A 9 5.49 -7.63 -13.03
C ILE A 9 3.98 -7.53 -13.27
N VAL A 10 3.33 -8.65 -13.56
CA VAL A 10 1.90 -8.69 -13.85
C VAL A 10 1.08 -8.18 -12.67
N VAL A 11 1.37 -8.63 -11.44
CA VAL A 11 0.61 -8.23 -10.26
C VAL A 11 0.76 -6.74 -9.96
N VAL A 12 1.97 -6.17 -10.06
CA VAL A 12 2.20 -4.72 -9.86
C VAL A 12 1.44 -3.88 -10.89
N TYR A 13 1.44 -4.28 -12.16
CA TYR A 13 0.69 -3.55 -13.18
C TYR A 13 -0.82 -3.70 -13.00
N LEU A 14 -1.32 -4.90 -12.71
CA LEU A 14 -2.75 -5.13 -12.52
C LEU A 14 -3.31 -4.45 -11.27
N SER A 15 -2.55 -4.41 -10.16
CA SER A 15 -2.95 -3.72 -8.93
C SER A 15 -3.08 -2.21 -9.10
N VAL A 16 -2.50 -1.64 -10.16
CA VAL A 16 -2.64 -0.23 -10.53
C VAL A 16 -3.74 -0.04 -11.58
N LEU A 17 -3.67 -0.81 -12.67
CA LEU A 17 -4.55 -0.62 -13.81
C LEU A 17 -6.02 -0.94 -13.49
N ILE A 18 -6.29 -2.00 -12.74
CA ILE A 18 -7.67 -2.40 -12.42
C ILE A 18 -8.38 -1.31 -11.59
N PRO A 19 -7.84 -0.82 -10.46
CA PRO A 19 -8.48 0.28 -9.73
C PRO A 19 -8.67 1.54 -10.55
N ILE A 20 -7.67 1.93 -11.37
CA ILE A 20 -7.78 3.13 -12.21
C ILE A 20 -8.90 2.98 -13.24
N ILE A 21 -8.97 1.86 -13.95
CA ILE A 21 -10.01 1.61 -14.96
C ILE A 21 -11.40 1.60 -14.31
N LEU A 22 -11.54 0.97 -13.15
CA LEU A 22 -12.80 0.96 -12.39
C LEU A 22 -13.20 2.38 -11.96
N LEU A 23 -12.27 3.15 -11.36
CA LEU A 23 -12.52 4.53 -10.95
C LEU A 23 -12.96 5.41 -12.12
N LEU A 24 -12.28 5.30 -13.28
CA LEU A 24 -12.63 6.07 -14.47
C LEU A 24 -13.99 5.67 -15.03
N THR A 25 -14.31 4.39 -15.03
CA THR A 25 -15.59 3.86 -15.52
C THR A 25 -16.75 4.31 -14.63
N LEU A 26 -16.62 4.17 -13.30
CA LEU A 26 -17.63 4.62 -12.33
C LEU A 26 -17.81 6.13 -12.36
N LYS A 27 -16.72 6.89 -12.51
CA LYS A 27 -16.77 8.35 -12.68
C LYS A 27 -17.52 8.74 -13.95
N ARG A 28 -17.27 8.07 -15.08
CA ARG A 28 -17.98 8.33 -16.34
C ARG A 28 -19.47 8.04 -16.26
N ARG A 29 -19.88 7.09 -15.40
CA ARG A 29 -21.28 6.76 -15.14
C ARG A 29 -21.95 7.65 -14.08
N ASN A 30 -21.22 8.59 -13.47
CA ASN A 30 -21.67 9.39 -12.32
C ASN A 30 -22.10 8.54 -11.09
N GLU A 31 -21.56 7.33 -10.97
CA GLU A 31 -21.83 6.39 -9.87
C GLU A 31 -20.82 6.55 -8.71
N LEU A 32 -19.83 7.44 -8.88
CA LEU A 32 -18.74 7.62 -7.93
C LEU A 32 -18.97 8.86 -7.06
N PRO A 33 -19.10 8.73 -5.73
CA PRO A 33 -19.14 9.88 -4.84
C PRO A 33 -17.90 10.75 -5.01
N THR A 34 -18.05 12.07 -5.02
CA THR A 34 -16.96 13.02 -5.25
C THR A 34 -15.83 12.87 -4.21
N SER A 35 -16.14 12.41 -3.00
CA SER A 35 -15.17 12.09 -1.95
C SER A 35 -14.19 11.01 -2.39
N THR A 36 -14.64 9.99 -3.11
CA THR A 36 -13.83 8.81 -3.46
C THR A 36 -12.59 9.19 -4.26
N LEU A 37 -12.73 10.10 -5.23
CA LEU A 37 -11.58 10.57 -6.02
C LEU A 37 -10.62 11.40 -5.18
N LYS A 38 -11.13 12.24 -4.27
CA LYS A 38 -10.29 13.00 -3.33
C LYS A 38 -9.53 12.04 -2.40
N ILE A 39 -10.21 11.05 -1.83
CA ILE A 39 -9.61 10.02 -0.96
C ILE A 39 -8.49 9.29 -1.71
N TYR A 40 -8.72 8.89 -2.96
CA TYR A 40 -7.69 8.27 -3.80
C TYR A 40 -6.46 9.16 -3.96
N ILE A 41 -6.65 10.43 -4.36
CA ILE A 41 -5.54 11.36 -4.61
C ILE A 41 -4.74 11.60 -3.32
N PHE A 42 -5.40 11.86 -2.20
CA PHE A 42 -4.71 12.07 -0.93
C PHE A 42 -4.02 10.79 -0.43
N SER A 43 -4.65 9.62 -0.59
CA SER A 43 -4.02 8.34 -0.23
C SER A 43 -2.76 8.10 -1.06
N PHE A 44 -2.82 8.35 -2.37
CA PHE A 44 -1.66 8.28 -3.26
C PHE A 44 -0.52 9.18 -2.78
N LEU A 45 -0.81 10.45 -2.46
CA LEU A 45 0.20 11.38 -1.98
C LEU A 45 0.81 10.92 -0.65
N ILE A 46 0.00 10.40 0.26
CA ILE A 46 0.48 9.89 1.56
C ILE A 46 1.34 8.65 1.38
N CYS A 47 0.97 7.69 0.51
CA CYS A 47 1.78 6.50 0.26
C CYS A 47 3.11 6.88 -0.42
N ALA A 48 3.04 7.75 -1.45
CA ALA A 48 4.21 8.25 -2.17
C ALA A 48 5.22 8.95 -1.27
N LEU A 49 4.77 9.93 -0.49
CA LEU A 49 5.62 10.75 0.38
C LEU A 49 5.92 10.08 1.72
N GLY A 50 5.06 9.17 2.17
CA GLY A 50 5.15 8.51 3.45
C GLY A 50 6.15 7.36 3.47
N TRP A 51 6.28 6.60 2.37
CA TRP A 51 7.25 5.52 2.28
C TRP A 51 7.74 5.16 0.87
N GLU A 52 6.92 5.23 -0.18
CA GLU A 52 7.30 4.65 -1.48
C GLU A 52 8.52 5.32 -2.13
N LEU A 53 8.63 6.65 -2.06
CA LEU A 53 9.82 7.35 -2.54
C LEU A 53 11.06 6.96 -1.74
N TRP A 54 10.94 6.92 -0.40
CA TRP A 54 12.04 6.61 0.50
C TRP A 54 12.55 5.18 0.29
N PHE A 55 11.64 4.21 0.21
CA PHE A 55 11.97 2.80 -0.03
C PHE A 55 12.52 2.60 -1.44
N THR A 56 12.00 3.31 -2.44
CA THR A 56 12.49 3.21 -3.83
C THR A 56 13.91 3.77 -3.98
N TYR A 57 14.18 4.94 -3.41
CA TYR A 57 15.44 5.63 -3.58
C TYR A 57 16.49 5.33 -2.51
N GLY A 58 16.13 4.69 -1.40
CA GLY A 58 17.08 4.37 -0.34
C GLY A 58 17.63 5.60 0.38
N TRP A 59 16.86 6.70 0.46
CA TRP A 59 17.41 8.02 0.82
C TRP A 59 18.09 8.09 2.19
N ILE A 60 17.59 7.34 3.19
CA ILE A 60 18.13 7.39 4.55
C ILE A 60 18.35 5.97 5.07
N SER A 61 19.63 5.59 5.14
CA SER A 61 20.09 4.33 5.74
C SER A 61 19.44 3.07 5.14
N GLY A 62 19.07 3.10 3.85
CA GLY A 62 18.52 1.95 3.15
C GLY A 62 19.12 1.75 1.78
N ASP A 63 18.96 0.57 1.21
CA ASP A 63 19.38 0.27 -0.14
C ASP A 63 18.29 0.70 -1.14
N PRO A 64 18.66 1.36 -2.25
CA PRO A 64 17.69 1.70 -3.28
C PRO A 64 17.19 0.44 -4.01
N VAL A 65 15.96 0.50 -4.51
CA VAL A 65 15.25 -0.67 -5.06
C VAL A 65 15.99 -1.35 -6.22
N ASP A 66 16.77 -0.59 -6.98
CA ASP A 66 17.54 -1.11 -8.12
C ASP A 66 18.68 -2.04 -7.72
N ILE A 67 19.16 -1.93 -6.49
CA ILE A 67 20.20 -2.82 -5.94
C ILE A 67 19.55 -3.96 -5.14
N ARG A 68 18.28 -3.82 -4.74
CA ARG A 68 17.55 -4.81 -3.95
C ARG A 68 16.96 -5.94 -4.80
N ARG A 69 16.76 -5.76 -6.10
CA ARG A 69 16.07 -6.72 -7.00
C ARG A 69 16.87 -7.07 -8.25
N SER A 70 16.40 -8.06 -9.02
CA SER A 70 17.05 -8.50 -10.25
C SER A 70 17.06 -7.44 -11.36
N GLU A 71 18.01 -7.55 -12.28
CA GLU A 71 18.12 -6.69 -13.47
C GLU A 71 16.85 -6.72 -14.34
N ILE A 72 16.19 -7.88 -14.42
CA ILE A 72 14.95 -8.05 -15.20
C ILE A 72 13.82 -7.22 -14.58
N LEU A 73 13.66 -7.25 -13.26
CA LEU A 73 12.67 -6.42 -12.58
C LEU A 73 13.00 -4.93 -12.73
N ASN A 74 14.28 -4.55 -12.73
CA ASN A 74 14.71 -3.19 -13.01
C ASN A 74 14.40 -2.73 -14.43
N TYR A 75 14.48 -3.64 -15.40
CA TYR A 75 14.14 -3.34 -16.79
C TYR A 75 12.64 -3.09 -16.96
N PHE A 76 11.79 -3.96 -16.41
CA PHE A 76 10.34 -3.87 -16.58
C PHE A 76 9.66 -2.85 -15.66
N ILE A 77 10.17 -2.66 -14.45
CA ILE A 77 9.64 -1.67 -13.50
C ILE A 77 10.77 -0.75 -13.08
N PRO A 78 11.28 0.16 -13.95
CA PRO A 78 12.39 1.05 -13.61
C PRO A 78 12.20 1.78 -12.29
N LYS A 79 13.30 2.11 -11.59
CA LYS A 79 13.28 2.80 -10.29
C LYS A 79 12.36 4.02 -10.26
N ASN A 80 12.40 4.86 -11.30
CA ASN A 80 11.58 6.07 -11.41
C ASN A 80 10.09 5.80 -11.69
N ILE A 81 9.74 4.56 -12.04
CA ILE A 81 8.36 4.07 -12.22
C ILE A 81 7.90 3.29 -10.99
N ASN A 82 8.82 2.62 -10.28
CA ASN A 82 8.52 1.75 -9.15
C ASN A 82 7.70 2.44 -8.05
N TRP A 83 8.19 3.58 -7.54
CA TRP A 83 7.49 4.32 -6.48
C TRP A 83 6.08 4.74 -6.92
N LEU A 84 5.92 5.11 -8.19
CA LEU A 84 4.65 5.56 -8.75
C LEU A 84 3.66 4.40 -8.80
N MET A 85 4.09 3.26 -9.32
CA MET A 85 3.25 2.07 -9.44
C MET A 85 2.82 1.55 -8.07
N ASN A 86 3.76 1.40 -7.13
CA ASN A 86 3.41 0.96 -5.78
C ASN A 86 2.47 1.97 -5.09
N ALA A 87 2.75 3.28 -5.14
CA ALA A 87 1.89 4.27 -4.50
C ALA A 87 0.47 4.32 -5.09
N LEU A 88 0.32 4.13 -6.41
CA LEU A 88 -0.99 4.02 -7.06
C LEU A 88 -1.70 2.72 -6.65
N GLY A 89 -0.96 1.62 -6.55
CA GLY A 89 -1.47 0.32 -6.09
C GLY A 89 -1.95 0.38 -4.64
N ASP A 90 -1.16 0.99 -3.76
CA ASP A 90 -1.48 1.23 -2.35
C ASP A 90 -2.73 2.10 -2.20
N ALA A 91 -2.83 3.20 -2.95
CA ALA A 91 -4.00 4.07 -2.91
C ALA A 91 -5.27 3.40 -3.45
N GLY A 92 -5.15 2.64 -4.55
CA GLY A 92 -6.28 2.03 -5.23
C GLY A 92 -6.68 0.70 -4.62
N THR A 93 -5.79 -0.29 -4.71
CA THR A 93 -6.06 -1.66 -4.27
C THR A 93 -6.15 -1.76 -2.75
N VAL A 94 -5.26 -1.10 -2.01
CA VAL A 94 -5.22 -1.26 -0.55
C VAL A 94 -6.16 -0.29 0.14
N CYS A 95 -6.01 1.01 -0.09
CA CYS A 95 -6.78 2.03 0.63
C CYS A 95 -8.25 2.04 0.19
N LEU A 96 -8.54 2.28 -1.09
CA LEU A 96 -9.93 2.26 -1.57
C LEU A 96 -10.54 0.86 -1.53
N GLY A 97 -9.78 -0.18 -1.91
CA GLY A 97 -10.25 -1.56 -1.80
C GLY A 97 -10.60 -1.94 -0.35
N GLY A 98 -9.79 -1.49 0.62
CA GLY A 98 -10.06 -1.69 2.05
C GLY A 98 -11.31 -0.99 2.53
N LEU A 99 -11.51 0.27 2.14
CA LEU A 99 -12.75 1.00 2.45
C LEU A 99 -13.98 0.31 1.83
N PHE A 100 -13.87 -0.14 0.59
CA PHE A 100 -14.94 -0.86 -0.11
C PHE A 100 -15.29 -2.18 0.59
N ILE A 101 -14.29 -3.01 0.89
CA ILE A 101 -14.49 -4.29 1.59
C ILE A 101 -15.07 -4.07 2.98
N THR A 102 -14.54 -3.09 3.71
CA THR A 102 -15.06 -2.72 5.04
C THR A 102 -16.53 -2.30 4.96
N SER A 103 -16.90 -1.50 3.95
CA SER A 103 -18.28 -1.10 3.71
C SER A 103 -19.18 -2.31 3.38
N LYS A 104 -18.70 -3.28 2.60
CA LYS A 104 -19.46 -4.49 2.28
C LYS A 104 -19.64 -5.41 3.49
N LEU A 105 -18.60 -5.58 4.31
CA LEU A 105 -18.66 -6.39 5.53
C LEU A 105 -19.58 -5.78 6.59
N LEU A 106 -19.62 -4.44 6.66
CA LEU A 106 -20.39 -3.68 7.62
C LEU A 106 -21.66 -3.05 7.02
N ALA A 107 -22.16 -3.59 5.90
CA ALA A 107 -23.26 -3.01 5.12
C ALA A 107 -24.60 -2.82 5.87
N LYS A 108 -24.71 -3.32 7.11
CA LYS A 108 -25.87 -3.12 8.00
C LYS A 108 -25.76 -1.89 8.89
N GLU A 109 -24.56 -1.31 9.03
CA GLU A 109 -24.34 -0.07 9.77
C GLU A 109 -24.71 1.12 8.84
N GLN A 110 -24.99 2.30 9.42
CA GLN A 110 -25.02 3.57 8.67
C GLN A 110 -23.68 3.78 7.93
N SER A 111 -23.61 4.76 7.03
CA SER A 111 -22.43 4.99 6.19
C SER A 111 -21.16 4.96 7.05
N ILE A 112 -20.23 4.06 6.71
CA ILE A 112 -19.02 3.80 7.51
C ILE A 112 -18.13 5.05 7.66
N LEU A 113 -18.42 6.10 6.89
CA LEU A 113 -17.69 7.37 6.81
C LEU A 113 -18.39 8.53 7.53
N ASP A 114 -19.54 8.32 8.18
CA ASP A 114 -20.28 9.41 8.85
C ASP A 114 -19.53 9.91 10.09
N GLY A 115 -18.83 9.00 10.78
CA GLY A 115 -18.05 9.29 11.97
C GLY A 115 -17.10 8.16 12.34
N TRP A 116 -16.28 8.38 13.35
CA TRP A 116 -15.30 7.38 13.81
C TRP A 116 -15.98 6.20 14.49
N SER A 117 -15.78 5.00 13.96
CA SER A 117 -16.20 3.74 14.57
C SER A 117 -14.99 2.83 14.79
N TRP A 118 -14.81 2.37 16.04
CA TRP A 118 -13.76 1.40 16.36
C TRP A 118 -13.93 0.08 15.61
N LYS A 119 -15.17 -0.33 15.30
CA LYS A 119 -15.42 -1.54 14.50
C LYS A 119 -14.90 -1.37 13.07
N VAL A 120 -15.24 -0.25 12.42
CA VAL A 120 -14.79 0.07 11.06
C VAL A 120 -13.26 0.17 11.03
N PHE A 121 -12.69 0.89 12.00
CA PHE A 121 -11.24 1.01 12.13
C PHE A 121 -10.54 -0.35 12.27
N LEU A 122 -11.03 -1.25 13.12
CA LEU A 122 -10.41 -2.57 13.32
C LEU A 122 -10.48 -3.44 12.07
N VAL A 123 -11.60 -3.44 11.35
CA VAL A 123 -11.72 -4.17 10.07
C VAL A 123 -10.74 -3.61 9.04
N LEU A 124 -10.65 -2.28 8.93
CA LEU A 124 -9.72 -1.63 8.01
C LEU A 124 -8.25 -1.88 8.40
N LEU A 125 -7.94 -1.93 9.69
CA LEU A 125 -6.60 -2.25 10.19
C LEU A 125 -6.18 -3.67 9.85
N ILE A 126 -7.08 -4.64 10.09
CA ILE A 126 -6.87 -6.04 9.71
C ILE A 126 -6.65 -6.15 8.20
N TRP A 127 -7.42 -5.41 7.40
CA TRP A 127 -7.22 -5.37 5.95
C TRP A 127 -5.85 -4.80 5.56
N CYS A 128 -5.52 -3.58 5.99
CA CYS A 128 -4.28 -2.91 5.59
C CYS A 128 -3.03 -3.69 6.02
N VAL A 129 -2.98 -4.15 7.27
CA VAL A 129 -1.85 -4.95 7.76
C VAL A 129 -1.84 -6.34 7.12
N GLY A 130 -2.99 -7.01 7.05
CA GLY A 130 -3.10 -8.35 6.48
C GLY A 130 -2.75 -8.40 4.99
N GLN A 131 -3.17 -7.39 4.22
CA GLN A 131 -2.82 -7.27 2.80
C GLN A 131 -1.31 -7.04 2.63
N ASN A 132 -0.69 -6.20 3.46
CA ASN A 132 0.75 -5.98 3.40
C ASN A 132 1.54 -7.26 3.74
N ILE A 133 1.13 -7.98 4.79
CA ILE A 133 1.69 -9.29 5.14
C ILE A 133 1.59 -10.24 3.94
N PHE A 134 0.44 -10.30 3.27
CA PHE A 134 0.26 -11.14 2.10
C PHE A 134 1.21 -10.74 0.95
N VAL A 135 1.32 -9.45 0.64
CA VAL A 135 2.22 -8.96 -0.41
C VAL A 135 3.69 -9.26 -0.06
N GLU A 136 4.10 -9.00 1.17
CA GLU A 136 5.48 -9.26 1.62
C GLU A 136 5.83 -10.74 1.48
N MET A 137 4.94 -11.60 1.98
CA MET A 137 5.16 -13.05 1.98
C MET A 137 5.10 -13.68 0.60
N PHE A 138 4.25 -13.21 -0.31
CA PHE A 138 4.01 -13.90 -1.59
C PHE A 138 4.54 -13.16 -2.83
N LEU A 139 4.86 -11.87 -2.73
CA LEU A 139 5.34 -11.05 -3.85
C LEU A 139 6.72 -10.44 -3.61
N TYR A 140 6.98 -9.86 -2.43
CA TYR A 140 8.23 -9.11 -2.19
C TYR A 140 9.39 -9.93 -1.63
N TYR A 141 9.15 -11.13 -1.12
CA TYR A 141 10.25 -12.05 -0.79
C TYR A 141 11.19 -12.26 -1.98
N ASP A 142 10.63 -12.43 -3.19
CA ASP A 142 11.40 -12.61 -4.42
C ASP A 142 12.03 -11.29 -4.93
N GLN A 143 11.69 -10.13 -4.33
CA GLN A 143 12.23 -8.81 -4.69
C GLN A 143 13.34 -8.32 -3.76
N LEU A 144 13.52 -8.93 -2.59
CA LEU A 144 14.53 -8.49 -1.61
C LEU A 144 15.74 -9.42 -1.69
N ALA A 145 16.85 -8.89 -2.19
CA ALA A 145 18.14 -9.54 -2.04
C ALA A 145 18.47 -9.69 -0.55
N VAL A 146 18.96 -10.88 -0.18
CA VAL A 146 19.33 -11.23 1.19
C VAL A 146 20.31 -10.18 1.74
N GLY A 147 20.02 -9.66 2.93
CA GLY A 147 20.86 -8.68 3.62
C GLY A 147 20.70 -7.23 3.15
N LYS A 148 19.68 -6.90 2.35
CA LYS A 148 19.38 -5.53 1.93
C LYS A 148 18.33 -4.87 2.82
N SER A 149 18.56 -3.59 3.12
CA SER A 149 17.78 -2.84 4.11
C SER A 149 16.77 -1.88 3.45
N LEU A 150 15.59 -1.74 4.06
CA LEU A 150 14.63 -0.69 3.69
C LEU A 150 15.06 0.65 4.32
N SER A 151 14.89 1.73 3.57
CA SER A 151 15.16 3.09 4.07
C SER A 151 14.25 3.46 5.22
N TRP A 152 14.71 4.37 6.08
CA TRP A 152 13.80 5.16 6.91
C TRP A 152 12.82 5.94 6.04
N ALA A 153 11.60 6.13 6.55
CA ALA A 153 10.59 6.96 5.92
C ALA A 153 9.68 7.64 6.96
N PRO A 154 8.95 8.72 6.63
CA PRO A 154 8.04 9.39 7.54
C PRO A 154 6.99 8.48 8.20
N LEU A 155 6.46 7.50 7.45
CA LEU A 155 5.54 6.49 7.99
C LEU A 155 6.22 5.16 8.34
N ALA A 156 7.55 5.10 8.29
CA ALA A 156 8.37 4.03 8.86
C ALA A 156 9.45 4.62 9.80
N PRO A 157 9.06 5.34 10.86
CA PRO A 157 9.95 6.20 11.63
C PRO A 157 11.04 5.45 12.42
N THR A 158 10.85 4.16 12.72
CA THR A 158 11.88 3.35 13.39
C THR A 158 13.07 3.07 12.48
N GLY A 159 12.87 3.16 11.15
CA GLY A 159 13.86 2.86 10.13
C GLY A 159 14.47 1.46 10.30
N PRO A 160 15.65 1.23 9.70
CA PRO A 160 16.38 -0.01 9.88
C PRO A 160 17.03 -0.16 11.27
N TRP A 161 17.06 0.90 12.09
CA TRP A 161 17.70 0.88 13.41
C TRP A 161 16.93 0.07 14.45
N PHE A 162 15.60 0.14 14.41
CA PHE A 162 14.74 -0.70 15.25
C PHE A 162 13.76 -1.46 14.37
N ASN A 163 14.23 -2.60 13.86
CA ASN A 163 13.49 -3.45 12.95
C ASN A 163 13.50 -4.93 13.38
N PRO A 164 12.87 -5.30 14.51
CA PRO A 164 12.77 -6.70 14.90
C PRO A 164 11.95 -7.51 13.90
N VAL A 165 12.30 -8.79 13.76
CA VAL A 165 11.46 -9.78 13.07
C VAL A 165 10.23 -10.04 13.94
N LEU A 166 9.05 -9.87 13.37
CA LEU A 166 7.77 -10.12 14.03
C LEU A 166 7.32 -11.57 13.86
N PHE A 167 7.55 -12.13 12.67
CA PHE A 167 7.14 -13.47 12.30
C PHE A 167 8.03 -13.99 11.17
N GLU A 168 8.28 -15.30 11.16
CA GLU A 168 9.07 -15.96 10.12
C GLU A 168 8.36 -17.24 9.66
N PHE A 169 8.30 -17.46 8.34
CA PHE A 169 7.73 -18.67 7.75
C PHE A 169 8.41 -19.00 6.42
N ASN A 170 8.95 -20.23 6.31
CA ASN A 170 9.71 -20.71 5.14
C ASN A 170 10.82 -19.73 4.71
N ASP A 171 11.69 -19.32 5.65
CA ASP A 171 12.79 -18.36 5.47
C ASP A 171 12.35 -16.94 5.06
N ARG A 172 11.05 -16.64 5.13
CA ARG A 172 10.49 -15.30 4.89
C ARG A 172 10.20 -14.62 6.22
N ALA A 173 10.95 -13.57 6.51
CA ALA A 173 10.76 -12.77 7.72
C ALA A 173 9.88 -11.55 7.43
N ILE A 174 8.85 -11.37 8.24
CA ILE A 174 8.09 -10.13 8.33
C ILE A 174 8.72 -9.28 9.42
N THR A 175 9.05 -8.04 9.08
CA THR A 175 9.75 -7.14 9.99
C THR A 175 8.84 -6.02 10.48
N LEU A 176 9.17 -5.40 11.62
CA LEU A 176 8.35 -4.31 12.15
C LEU A 176 8.29 -3.11 11.18
N GLN A 177 9.42 -2.76 10.57
CA GLN A 177 9.56 -1.61 9.68
C GLN A 177 8.63 -1.71 8.46
N SER A 178 8.38 -2.92 7.94
CA SER A 178 7.46 -3.12 6.81
C SER A 178 5.98 -2.96 7.20
N GLN A 179 5.64 -3.15 8.49
CA GLN A 179 4.25 -3.05 8.97
C GLN A 179 3.87 -1.66 9.48
N ILE A 180 4.83 -0.89 10.02
CA ILE A 180 4.55 0.44 10.59
C ILE A 180 3.85 1.39 9.60
N PRO A 181 4.21 1.45 8.29
CA PRO A 181 3.49 2.26 7.32
C PRO A 181 1.98 2.03 7.35
N TRP A 182 1.56 0.78 7.40
CA TRP A 182 0.13 0.42 7.41
C TRP A 182 -0.53 0.60 8.77
N LEU A 183 0.20 0.39 9.87
CA LEU A 183 -0.28 0.72 11.21
C LEU A 183 -0.58 2.21 11.37
N LEU A 184 0.26 3.08 10.80
CA LEU A 184 0.07 4.53 10.82
C LEU A 184 -0.90 5.02 9.73
N MET A 185 -0.85 4.43 8.53
CA MET A 185 -1.70 4.81 7.41
C MET A 185 -3.17 4.49 7.69
N THR A 186 -3.50 3.37 8.35
CA THR A 186 -4.90 2.99 8.62
C THR A 186 -5.70 4.08 9.35
N PRO A 187 -5.28 4.60 10.53
CA PRO A 187 -6.04 5.66 11.19
C PRO A 187 -6.04 6.98 10.40
N ILE A 188 -4.97 7.27 9.64
CA ILE A 188 -4.90 8.45 8.76
C ILE A 188 -5.94 8.33 7.64
N LEU A 189 -5.95 7.21 6.93
CA LEU A 189 -6.90 6.88 5.86
C LEU A 189 -8.33 7.01 6.34
N TYR A 190 -8.66 6.43 7.51
CA TYR A 190 -10.02 6.45 8.00
C TYR A 190 -10.49 7.86 8.37
N LYS A 191 -9.68 8.62 9.14
CA LYS A 191 -10.00 10.01 9.48
C LYS A 191 -10.12 10.90 8.25
N LEU A 192 -9.19 10.75 7.30
CA LEU A 192 -9.21 11.49 6.04
C LEU A 192 -10.48 11.18 5.24
N SER A 193 -10.89 9.91 5.20
CA SER A 193 -12.09 9.48 4.47
C SER A 193 -13.36 10.05 5.07
N ILE A 194 -13.50 10.04 6.40
CA ILE A 194 -14.60 10.70 7.11
C ILE A 194 -14.62 12.20 6.81
N TYR A 195 -13.47 12.87 6.92
CA TYR A 195 -13.37 14.31 6.67
C TYR A 195 -13.78 14.69 5.25
N LEU A 196 -13.31 13.94 4.25
CA LEU A 196 -13.62 14.20 2.85
C LEU A 196 -15.05 13.80 2.47
N HIS A 197 -15.64 12.84 3.18
CA HIS A 197 -17.05 12.47 3.02
C HIS A 197 -17.96 13.58 3.52
N ASN A 198 -17.74 14.07 4.74
CA ASN A 198 -18.59 15.06 5.41
C ASN A 198 -18.47 16.48 4.83
N LYS A 199 -17.50 16.74 3.96
CA LYS A 199 -17.25 18.05 3.33
C LYS A 199 -17.81 18.19 1.91
N ASN A 200 -18.36 17.10 1.33
CA ASN A 200 -19.10 17.19 0.07
C ASN A 200 -20.59 17.38 0.34
#